data_AF-A0A0G1UBE1-F1
#
_entry.id   AF-A0A0G1UBE1-F1
#
_cell.length_a   1.000
_cell.length_b   1.000
_cell.length_c   1.000
_cell.angle_alpha   90.00
_cell.angle_beta   90.00
_cell.angle_gamma   90.00
#
_symmetry.space_group_name_H-M   'P 1'
#
loop_
_entity.id
_entity.type
_entity.pdbx_description
1 polymer ?
#
loop_
_entity_poly.entity_id
_entity_poly.type
_entity_poly.pdbx_seq_one_letter_code
_entity_poly.pdbx_strand_id
1 'polypeptide(L)'
;MKTNKKCIVLDLDNTLWGGVIGEEGMENIALSLTPPGSGFVAFQQALLDHYNRGVILAINSRNNPEDAWRAIRTHPNMILREDNFAAVRMNWNDKVQNLRELAEELNIGLDSMVFLDDDPMNREMVRALLPEVEAPDLPTDPSQLTNFLNSLDYFPAEAFTEEDKMRGNLYVTERLRKEEENSYQLKEDFLRNLSLELSVYKDDDSAVARLAQLTGKTNQFNTNKNPLSEEEIKKYILSPKHIVFHGGLRDKFGDYGIIALALVERNQEAWKVESLLMSCRALGRGAEEAFLGFIAGEALSENAKKLSIVFKETEKNKPAKDFIEKYFVREEYDLSKKPNVPSWMSIKK
;
A
#
# COMPACT_ATOMS: atom_id res chain seq x y z
N MET A 1 -2.83 23.21 -8.16
CA MET A 1 -1.64 22.34 -8.29
C MET A 1 -2.14 20.97 -8.66
N LYS A 2 -1.71 20.37 -9.78
CA LYS A 2 -2.07 18.99 -10.11
C LYS A 2 -1.63 18.09 -8.94
N THR A 3 -2.55 17.31 -8.40
CA THR A 3 -2.28 16.36 -7.31
C THR A 3 -1.39 15.24 -7.85
N ASN A 4 -0.34 14.86 -7.10
CA ASN A 4 0.51 13.74 -7.47
C ASN A 4 -0.33 12.46 -7.57
N LYS A 5 -0.33 11.83 -8.75
CA LYS A 5 -1.02 10.57 -8.98
C LYS A 5 -0.13 9.41 -8.54
N LYS A 6 -0.75 8.28 -8.24
CA LYS A 6 -0.08 7.09 -7.69
C LYS A 6 -0.28 5.84 -8.53
N CYS A 7 -1.34 5.80 -9.35
CA CYS A 7 -1.75 4.61 -10.08
C CYS A 7 -2.07 4.93 -11.54
N ILE A 8 -1.60 4.09 -12.45
CA ILE A 8 -2.02 4.05 -13.85
C ILE A 8 -2.90 2.80 -14.00
N VAL A 9 -4.16 3.01 -14.37
CA VAL A 9 -5.12 1.96 -14.68
C VAL A 9 -5.20 1.84 -16.20
N LEU A 10 -4.92 0.66 -16.71
CA LEU A 10 -4.74 0.39 -18.14
C LEU A 10 -5.89 -0.45 -18.68
N ASP A 11 -6.43 -0.04 -19.82
CA ASP A 11 -7.07 -0.97 -20.74
C ASP A 11 -6.01 -1.89 -21.43
N LEU A 12 -6.44 -2.91 -22.17
CA LEU A 12 -5.55 -3.86 -22.83
C LEU A 12 -5.55 -3.72 -24.36
N ASP A 13 -6.69 -4.02 -25.01
CA ASP A 13 -6.79 -4.01 -26.47
C ASP A 13 -6.62 -2.59 -27.01
N ASN A 14 -5.86 -2.43 -28.08
CA ASN A 14 -5.42 -1.14 -28.64
C ASN A 14 -4.70 -0.19 -27.66
N THR A 15 -4.40 -0.64 -26.43
CA THR A 15 -3.73 0.15 -25.39
C THR A 15 -2.34 -0.42 -25.07
N LEU A 16 -2.25 -1.70 -24.68
CA LEU A 16 -0.97 -2.39 -24.44
C LEU A 16 -0.47 -3.17 -25.64
N TRP A 17 -1.34 -3.49 -26.59
CA TRP A 17 -1.05 -4.07 -27.89
C TRP A 17 -2.07 -3.53 -28.89
N GLY A 18 -1.82 -3.65 -30.20
CA GLY A 18 -2.84 -3.30 -31.20
C GLY A 18 -3.72 -4.49 -31.54
N GLY A 19 -5.00 -4.23 -31.81
CA GLY A 19 -5.99 -5.25 -32.12
C GLY A 19 -6.75 -5.78 -30.90
N VAL A 20 -7.80 -6.57 -31.16
CA VAL A 20 -8.70 -7.14 -30.15
C VAL A 20 -8.40 -8.61 -29.97
N ILE A 21 -7.78 -8.98 -28.84
CA ILE A 21 -7.26 -10.35 -28.63
C ILE A 21 -8.34 -11.43 -28.72
N GLY A 22 -9.57 -11.13 -28.27
CA GLY A 22 -10.69 -12.07 -28.31
C GLY A 22 -11.20 -12.37 -29.72
N GLU A 23 -10.94 -11.48 -30.68
CA GLU A 23 -11.37 -11.63 -32.07
C GLU A 23 -10.24 -12.12 -32.97
N GLU A 24 -9.05 -11.53 -32.80
CA GLU A 24 -7.90 -11.76 -33.68
C GLU A 24 -7.01 -12.91 -33.21
N GLY A 25 -7.04 -13.21 -31.90
CA GLY A 25 -6.14 -14.16 -31.26
C GLY A 25 -4.73 -13.61 -31.04
N MET A 26 -4.02 -14.23 -30.10
CA MET A 26 -2.70 -13.77 -29.63
C MET A 26 -1.62 -13.69 -30.73
N GLU A 27 -1.71 -14.51 -31.78
CA GLU A 27 -0.71 -14.51 -32.86
C GLU A 27 -0.83 -13.31 -33.80
N ASN A 28 -1.98 -12.62 -33.79
CA ASN A 28 -2.32 -11.58 -34.76
C ASN A 28 -2.37 -10.16 -34.14
N ILE A 29 -2.36 -10.04 -32.81
CA ILE A 29 -2.25 -8.72 -32.17
C ILE A 29 -0.94 -8.03 -32.56
N ALA A 30 -0.99 -6.72 -32.77
CA ALA A 30 0.18 -5.93 -33.10
C ALA A 30 1.03 -5.68 -31.85
N LEU A 31 1.89 -6.65 -31.54
CA LEU A 31 2.89 -6.56 -30.48
C LEU A 31 4.21 -7.18 -30.96
N SER A 32 5.08 -6.37 -31.57
CA SER A 32 6.33 -6.84 -32.17
C SER A 32 7.43 -5.79 -32.12
N LEU A 33 8.64 -6.15 -32.52
CA LEU A 33 9.76 -5.22 -32.62
C LEU A 33 9.71 -4.35 -33.89
N THR A 34 8.67 -4.49 -34.72
CA THR A 34 8.46 -3.70 -35.95
C THR A 34 7.17 -2.89 -35.86
N PRO A 35 7.05 -1.76 -36.59
CA PRO A 35 5.80 -1.01 -36.62
C PRO A 35 4.63 -1.83 -37.19
N PRO A 36 3.39 -1.64 -36.69
CA PRO A 36 3.03 -0.71 -35.61
C PRO A 36 3.32 -1.25 -34.20
N GLY A 37 3.59 -2.55 -34.06
CA GLY A 37 3.79 -3.23 -32.76
C GLY A 37 4.91 -2.65 -31.89
N SER A 38 5.97 -2.12 -32.51
CA SER A 38 7.11 -1.54 -31.77
C SER A 38 6.73 -0.34 -30.91
N GLY A 39 5.67 0.40 -31.27
CA GLY A 39 5.14 1.50 -30.47
C GLY A 39 4.57 1.03 -29.13
N PHE A 40 3.83 -0.09 -29.14
CA PHE A 40 3.30 -0.72 -27.93
C PHE A 40 4.39 -1.29 -27.04
N VAL A 41 5.42 -1.93 -27.62
CA VAL A 41 6.59 -2.42 -26.86
C VAL A 41 7.29 -1.27 -26.14
N ALA A 42 7.54 -0.15 -26.83
CA ALA A 42 8.15 1.04 -26.23
C ALA A 42 7.27 1.65 -25.14
N PHE A 43 5.96 1.69 -25.35
CA PHE A 43 5.00 2.18 -24.36
C PHE A 43 4.97 1.32 -23.09
N GLN A 44 4.97 0.00 -23.23
CA GLN A 44 5.07 -0.91 -22.09
C GLN A 44 6.40 -0.76 -21.34
N GLN A 45 7.51 -0.52 -22.04
CA GLN A 45 8.79 -0.23 -21.38
C GLN A 45 8.71 1.06 -20.54
N ALA A 46 8.10 2.12 -21.06
CA ALA A 46 7.90 3.35 -20.29
C ALA A 46 6.99 3.13 -19.07
N LEU A 47 5.91 2.35 -19.20
CA LEU A 47 5.07 1.94 -18.07
C LEU A 47 5.87 1.15 -17.02
N LEU A 48 6.74 0.24 -17.45
CA LEU A 48 7.63 -0.50 -16.56
C LEU A 48 8.61 0.44 -15.83
N ASP A 49 9.11 1.48 -16.48
CA ASP A 49 9.97 2.49 -15.85
C ASP A 49 9.21 3.33 -14.80
N HIS A 50 7.92 3.62 -15.03
CA HIS A 50 7.04 4.19 -14.01
C HIS A 50 6.81 3.22 -12.84
N TYR A 51 6.55 1.96 -13.13
CA TYR A 51 6.38 0.92 -12.12
C TYR A 51 7.64 0.73 -11.25
N ASN A 52 8.82 0.72 -11.86
CA ASN A 52 10.10 0.60 -11.16
C ASN A 52 10.42 1.83 -10.28
N ARG A 53 9.76 2.96 -10.54
CA ARG A 53 9.77 4.15 -9.67
C ARG A 53 8.68 4.11 -8.59
N GLY A 54 7.82 3.10 -8.60
CA GLY A 54 6.79 2.86 -7.59
C GLY A 54 5.39 3.37 -7.93
N VAL A 55 5.15 3.69 -9.21
CA VAL A 55 3.79 3.90 -9.72
C VAL A 55 3.07 2.54 -9.76
N ILE A 56 1.86 2.52 -9.24
CA ILE A 56 1.02 1.33 -9.22
C ILE A 56 0.46 1.12 -10.63
N LEU A 57 0.53 -0.08 -11.19
CA LEU A 57 -0.19 -0.42 -12.41
C LEU A 57 -1.38 -1.32 -12.08
N ALA A 58 -2.53 -1.07 -12.70
CA ALA A 58 -3.71 -1.91 -12.58
C ALA A 58 -4.37 -2.10 -13.94
N ILE A 59 -5.22 -3.11 -14.08
CA ILE A 59 -5.93 -3.41 -15.33
C ILE A 59 -7.43 -3.15 -15.14
N ASN A 60 -8.05 -2.44 -16.08
CA ASN A 60 -9.50 -2.30 -16.21
C ASN A 60 -9.90 -2.44 -17.68
N SER A 61 -10.13 -3.68 -18.09
CA SER A 61 -10.32 -4.06 -19.48
C SER A 61 -11.51 -4.98 -19.68
N ARG A 62 -12.10 -4.93 -20.87
CA ARG A 62 -13.20 -5.80 -21.29
C ARG A 62 -12.67 -6.96 -22.11
N ASN A 63 -12.08 -7.93 -21.42
CA ASN A 63 -11.55 -9.15 -22.06
C ASN A 63 -12.02 -10.41 -21.35
N ASN A 64 -11.93 -11.54 -22.08
CA ASN A 64 -11.86 -12.84 -21.44
C ASN A 64 -10.54 -12.95 -20.65
N PRO A 65 -10.58 -13.25 -19.33
CA PRO A 65 -9.37 -13.35 -18.52
C PRO A 65 -8.34 -14.35 -19.04
N GLU A 66 -8.77 -15.50 -19.58
CA GLU A 66 -7.85 -16.56 -20.02
C GLU A 66 -7.01 -16.10 -21.22
N ASP A 67 -7.66 -15.46 -22.20
CA ASP A 67 -6.97 -14.96 -23.40
C ASP A 67 -6.00 -13.82 -23.05
N ALA A 68 -6.46 -12.84 -22.25
CA ALA A 68 -5.62 -11.72 -21.82
C ALA A 68 -4.42 -12.19 -20.99
N TRP A 69 -4.64 -13.10 -20.02
CA TRP A 69 -3.55 -13.65 -19.23
C TRP A 69 -2.57 -14.48 -20.07
N ARG A 70 -3.06 -15.23 -21.06
CA ARG A 70 -2.19 -15.96 -21.98
C ARG A 70 -1.23 -15.00 -22.69
N ALA A 71 -1.73 -13.90 -23.26
CA ALA A 71 -0.86 -12.90 -23.88
C ALA A 71 0.14 -12.29 -22.90
N ILE A 72 -0.33 -11.83 -21.72
CA ILE A 72 0.53 -11.21 -20.70
C ILE A 72 1.65 -12.17 -20.26
N ARG A 73 1.36 -13.46 -20.13
CA ARG A 73 2.31 -14.46 -19.64
C ARG A 73 3.24 -15.02 -20.71
N THR A 74 2.75 -15.27 -21.92
CA THR A 74 3.49 -16.08 -22.90
C THR A 74 3.89 -15.33 -24.16
N HIS A 75 3.30 -14.16 -24.45
CA HIS A 75 3.65 -13.43 -25.67
C HIS A 75 5.12 -12.96 -25.59
N PRO A 76 5.95 -13.21 -26.62
CA PRO A 76 7.40 -13.01 -26.56
C PRO A 76 7.79 -11.53 -26.46
N ASN A 77 7.03 -10.64 -27.10
CA ASN A 77 7.29 -9.19 -27.09
C ASN A 77 6.52 -8.44 -25.98
N MET A 78 5.84 -9.16 -25.07
CA MET A 78 5.21 -8.52 -23.92
C MET A 78 6.29 -8.17 -22.88
N ILE A 79 6.32 -6.90 -22.47
CA ILE A 79 7.28 -6.40 -21.48
C ILE A 79 6.68 -6.49 -20.08
N LEU A 80 5.44 -6.00 -19.91
CA LEU A 80 4.74 -6.09 -18.63
C LEU A 80 4.25 -7.53 -18.40
N ARG A 81 4.50 -8.05 -17.20
CA ARG A 81 4.09 -9.37 -16.74
C ARG A 81 3.08 -9.25 -15.61
N GLU A 82 2.51 -10.39 -15.21
CA GLU A 82 1.50 -10.48 -14.16
C GLU A 82 1.92 -9.77 -12.87
N ASP A 83 3.18 -9.93 -12.47
CA ASP A 83 3.73 -9.32 -11.26
C ASP A 83 3.81 -7.79 -11.31
N ASN A 84 3.67 -7.17 -12.49
CA ASN A 84 3.64 -5.72 -12.61
C ASN A 84 2.28 -5.11 -12.26
N PHE A 85 1.21 -5.91 -12.18
CA PHE A 85 -0.15 -5.42 -11.96
C PHE A 85 -0.64 -5.69 -10.55
N ALA A 86 -0.99 -4.61 -9.87
CA ALA A 86 -1.40 -4.57 -8.47
C ALA A 86 -2.82 -5.07 -8.22
N ALA A 87 -3.71 -4.78 -9.17
CA ALA A 87 -5.10 -5.17 -9.13
C ALA A 87 -5.62 -5.26 -10.57
N VAL A 88 -6.57 -6.16 -10.80
CA VAL A 88 -7.04 -6.51 -12.14
C VAL A 88 -8.56 -6.60 -12.16
N ARG A 89 -9.16 -5.97 -13.18
CA ARG A 89 -10.53 -6.18 -13.62
C ARG A 89 -10.50 -6.48 -15.12
N MET A 90 -10.59 -7.76 -15.44
CA MET A 90 -10.80 -8.26 -16.81
C MET A 90 -12.20 -8.89 -16.83
N ASN A 91 -13.21 -8.11 -17.17
CA ASN A 91 -14.61 -8.54 -17.13
C ASN A 91 -15.47 -7.65 -18.03
N TRP A 92 -16.75 -7.99 -18.18
CA TRP A 92 -17.70 -7.23 -18.99
C TRP A 92 -18.50 -6.19 -18.19
N ASN A 93 -18.08 -5.89 -16.96
CA ASN A 93 -18.75 -4.89 -16.15
C ASN A 93 -18.45 -3.48 -16.66
N ASP A 94 -19.14 -2.51 -16.06
CA ASP A 94 -18.88 -1.10 -16.31
C ASP A 94 -17.48 -0.69 -15.80
N LYS A 95 -16.72 0.04 -16.64
CA LYS A 95 -15.35 0.45 -16.32
C LYS A 95 -15.31 1.48 -15.19
N VAL A 96 -16.34 2.32 -15.06
CA VAL A 96 -16.44 3.28 -13.94
C VAL A 96 -16.64 2.53 -12.62
N GLN A 97 -17.49 1.51 -12.58
CA GLN A 97 -17.63 0.68 -11.39
C GLN A 97 -16.34 -0.08 -11.05
N ASN A 98 -15.67 -0.69 -12.04
CA ASN A 98 -14.39 -1.36 -11.84
C ASN A 98 -13.32 -0.41 -11.26
N LEU A 99 -13.28 0.86 -11.67
CA LEU A 99 -12.34 1.85 -11.11
C LEU A 99 -12.58 2.11 -9.61
N ARG A 100 -13.85 2.16 -9.16
CA ARG A 100 -14.17 2.32 -7.74
C ARG A 100 -13.67 1.13 -6.93
N GLU A 101 -13.93 -0.08 -7.43
CA GLU A 101 -13.48 -1.32 -6.78
C GLU A 101 -11.97 -1.44 -6.75
N LEU A 102 -11.28 -1.06 -7.83
CA LEU A 102 -9.82 -1.01 -7.88
C LEU A 102 -9.27 0.01 -6.85
N ALA A 103 -9.91 1.18 -6.71
CA ALA A 103 -9.47 2.19 -5.75
C ALA A 103 -9.60 1.72 -4.29
N GLU A 104 -10.73 1.06 -3.98
CA GLU A 104 -10.96 0.42 -2.68
C GLU A 104 -9.94 -0.69 -2.43
N GLU A 105 -9.76 -1.58 -3.42
CA GLU A 105 -8.84 -2.72 -3.33
C GLU A 105 -7.39 -2.29 -3.10
N LEU A 106 -6.96 -1.23 -3.79
CA LEU A 106 -5.63 -0.65 -3.68
C LEU A 106 -5.49 0.30 -2.49
N ASN A 107 -6.60 0.60 -1.79
CA ASN A 107 -6.68 1.57 -0.69
C ASN A 107 -6.07 2.94 -1.05
N ILE A 108 -6.43 3.47 -2.23
CA ILE A 108 -6.06 4.80 -2.70
C ILE A 108 -7.29 5.61 -3.12
N GLY A 109 -7.19 6.93 -3.11
CA GLY A 109 -8.27 7.79 -3.61
C GLY A 109 -8.36 7.73 -5.14
N LEU A 110 -9.58 7.92 -5.67
CA LEU A 110 -9.83 8.07 -7.11
C LEU A 110 -9.03 9.25 -7.71
N ASP A 111 -8.84 10.30 -6.91
CA ASP A 111 -8.02 11.48 -7.23
C ASP A 111 -6.53 11.17 -7.46
N SER A 112 -6.09 9.95 -7.13
CA SER A 112 -4.73 9.44 -7.32
C SER A 112 -4.58 8.53 -8.55
N MET A 113 -5.63 8.34 -9.36
CA MET A 113 -5.63 7.45 -10.52
C MET A 113 -5.54 8.21 -11.85
N VAL A 114 -4.87 7.59 -12.82
CA VAL A 114 -4.87 7.96 -14.24
C VAL A 114 -5.35 6.75 -15.02
N PHE A 115 -6.43 6.90 -15.79
CA PHE A 115 -7.02 5.86 -16.61
C PHE A 115 -6.61 6.04 -18.08
N LEU A 116 -5.94 5.05 -18.65
CA LEU A 116 -5.49 5.05 -20.05
C LEU A 116 -6.27 3.97 -20.81
N ASP A 117 -7.01 4.40 -21.81
CA ASP A 117 -7.94 3.59 -22.60
C ASP A 117 -7.98 4.18 -24.01
N ASP A 118 -8.01 3.36 -25.05
CA ASP A 118 -8.04 3.81 -26.45
C ASP A 118 -9.43 4.33 -26.86
N ASP A 119 -10.50 3.83 -26.23
CA ASP A 119 -11.88 4.16 -26.54
C ASP A 119 -12.28 5.52 -25.94
N PRO A 120 -12.55 6.55 -26.77
CA PRO A 120 -12.98 7.86 -26.30
C PRO A 120 -14.28 7.80 -25.49
N MET A 121 -15.17 6.83 -25.74
CA MET A 121 -16.42 6.71 -24.98
C MET A 121 -16.17 6.29 -23.54
N ASN A 122 -15.25 5.34 -23.31
CA ASN A 122 -14.85 4.94 -21.96
C ASN A 122 -14.23 6.12 -21.21
N ARG A 123 -13.33 6.87 -21.88
CA ARG A 123 -12.70 8.07 -21.29
C ARG A 123 -13.71 9.14 -20.90
N GLU A 124 -14.64 9.47 -21.79
CA GLU A 124 -15.70 10.46 -21.51
C GLU A 124 -16.60 10.02 -20.36
N MET A 125 -16.96 8.75 -20.31
CA MET A 125 -17.78 8.21 -19.22
C MET A 125 -17.07 8.30 -17.87
N VAL A 126 -15.76 8.02 -17.82
CA VAL A 126 -14.94 8.21 -16.62
C VAL A 126 -14.86 9.68 -16.22
N ARG A 127 -14.59 10.60 -17.16
CA ARG A 127 -14.56 12.05 -16.90
C ARG A 127 -15.89 12.56 -16.32
N ALA A 128 -17.02 12.05 -16.83
CA ALA A 128 -18.35 12.48 -16.41
C ALA A 128 -18.77 11.93 -15.04
N LEU A 129 -18.43 10.67 -14.73
CA LEU A 129 -18.93 9.97 -13.53
C LEU A 129 -17.91 9.88 -12.39
N LEU A 130 -16.62 10.08 -12.68
CA LEU A 130 -15.49 10.05 -11.75
C LEU A 130 -14.52 11.21 -12.05
N PRO A 131 -14.95 12.48 -11.88
CA PRO A 131 -14.14 13.65 -12.25
C PRO A 131 -12.79 13.75 -11.51
N GLU A 132 -12.60 12.99 -10.44
CA GLU A 132 -11.33 12.89 -9.71
C GLU A 132 -10.27 12.06 -10.47
N VAL A 133 -10.71 11.11 -11.31
CA VAL A 133 -9.82 10.25 -12.11
C VAL A 133 -9.39 11.02 -13.37
N GLU A 134 -8.08 11.10 -13.62
CA GLU A 134 -7.59 11.66 -14.88
C GLU A 134 -7.76 10.62 -15.98
N ALA A 135 -8.47 10.95 -17.06
CA ALA A 135 -8.56 10.09 -18.23
C ALA A 135 -8.08 10.88 -19.46
N PRO A 136 -6.76 11.03 -19.69
CA PRO A 136 -6.24 11.84 -20.79
C PRO A 136 -6.45 11.17 -22.16
N ASP A 137 -6.50 11.96 -23.24
CA ASP A 137 -6.71 11.42 -24.60
C ASP A 137 -5.48 10.67 -25.11
N LEU A 138 -5.62 9.35 -25.22
CA LEU A 138 -4.56 8.48 -25.71
C LEU A 138 -4.34 8.72 -27.22
N PRO A 139 -3.09 8.89 -27.68
CA PRO A 139 -2.80 8.95 -29.11
C PRO A 139 -3.22 7.66 -29.83
N THR A 140 -3.78 7.80 -31.03
CA THR A 140 -4.15 6.66 -31.87
C THR A 140 -2.96 6.03 -32.58
N ASP A 141 -1.87 6.78 -32.74
CA ASP A 141 -0.61 6.29 -33.32
C ASP A 141 0.26 5.69 -32.20
N PRO A 142 0.54 4.37 -32.23
CA PRO A 142 1.33 3.70 -31.21
C PRO A 142 2.73 4.28 -31.02
N SER A 143 3.32 4.91 -32.05
CA SER A 143 4.64 5.53 -31.96
C SER A 143 4.67 6.76 -31.05
N GLN A 144 3.50 7.35 -30.76
CA GLN A 144 3.36 8.55 -29.94
C GLN A 144 3.04 8.24 -28.47
N LEU A 145 2.59 7.02 -28.15
CA LEU A 145 2.18 6.62 -26.80
C LEU A 145 3.24 6.88 -25.74
N THR A 146 4.50 6.56 -26.04
CA THR A 146 5.63 6.76 -25.11
C THR A 146 5.86 8.24 -24.82
N ASN A 147 5.89 9.07 -25.87
CA ASN A 147 6.08 10.52 -25.71
C ASN A 147 4.90 11.15 -24.96
N PHE A 148 3.69 10.69 -25.25
CA PHE A 148 2.50 11.10 -24.53
C PHE A 148 2.59 10.79 -23.04
N LEU A 149 2.92 9.54 -22.66
CA LEU A 149 3.04 9.15 -21.25
C LEU A 149 4.07 10.01 -20.52
N ASN A 150 5.24 10.20 -21.14
CA ASN A 150 6.32 11.02 -20.57
C ASN A 150 5.98 12.52 -20.48
N SER A 151 5.01 13.00 -21.26
CA SER A 151 4.53 14.38 -21.18
C SER A 151 3.53 14.63 -20.05
N LEU A 152 3.03 13.57 -19.39
CA LEU A 152 2.07 13.69 -18.30
C LEU A 152 2.80 14.06 -16.99
N ASP A 153 2.57 15.28 -16.50
CA ASP A 153 3.10 15.78 -15.22
C ASP A 153 2.44 15.16 -13.97
N TYR A 154 1.92 13.93 -14.06
CA TYR A 154 1.19 13.26 -12.98
C TYR A 154 2.10 12.54 -11.98
N PHE A 155 3.32 12.17 -12.39
CA PHE A 155 4.22 11.29 -11.63
C PHE A 155 5.63 11.90 -11.46
N PRO A 156 5.80 12.96 -10.65
CA PRO A 156 7.10 13.60 -10.47
C PRO A 156 8.09 12.67 -9.73
N ALA A 157 9.36 12.67 -10.15
CA ALA A 157 10.40 11.77 -9.65
C ALA A 157 10.67 11.89 -8.14
N GLU A 158 10.47 13.08 -7.55
CA GLU A 158 10.70 13.37 -6.13
C GLU A 158 9.59 12.84 -5.20
N ALA A 159 8.47 12.34 -5.76
CA ALA A 159 7.33 11.88 -4.98
C ALA A 159 7.43 10.43 -4.49
N PHE A 160 8.41 9.66 -4.97
CA PHE A 160 8.52 8.23 -4.74
C PHE A 160 9.76 7.86 -3.92
N THR A 161 9.57 6.98 -2.94
CA THR A 161 10.56 6.50 -1.98
C THR A 161 11.10 5.11 -2.38
N GLU A 162 12.23 4.67 -1.81
CA GLU A 162 12.75 3.31 -2.04
C GLU A 162 11.74 2.20 -1.66
N GLU A 163 10.78 2.48 -0.76
CA GLU A 163 9.67 1.59 -0.46
C GLU A 163 8.68 1.47 -1.63
N ASP A 164 8.50 2.54 -2.41
CA ASP A 164 7.62 2.52 -3.57
C ASP A 164 8.21 1.62 -4.68
N LYS A 165 9.55 1.53 -4.79
CA LYS A 165 10.23 0.57 -5.66
C LYS A 165 10.03 -0.90 -5.24
N MET A 166 9.83 -1.15 -3.94
CA MET A 166 9.53 -2.48 -3.40
C MET A 166 8.05 -2.88 -3.51
N ARG A 167 7.16 -1.96 -3.98
CA ARG A 167 5.72 -2.23 -4.08
C ARG A 167 5.34 -3.33 -5.04
N GLY A 168 6.16 -3.58 -6.06
CA GLY A 168 5.93 -4.69 -6.97
C GLY A 168 5.78 -6.04 -6.28
N ASN A 169 6.72 -6.34 -5.38
CA ASN A 169 6.68 -7.55 -4.56
C ASN A 169 5.55 -7.51 -3.51
N LEU A 170 5.15 -6.33 -3.05
CA LEU A 170 4.01 -6.19 -2.13
C LEU A 170 2.68 -6.61 -2.77
N TYR A 171 2.48 -6.39 -4.08
CA TYR A 171 1.24 -6.76 -4.75
C TYR A 171 1.12 -8.24 -5.05
N VAL A 172 2.20 -8.88 -5.51
CA VAL A 172 2.26 -10.34 -5.64
C VAL A 172 1.95 -10.98 -4.30
N THR A 173 2.57 -10.49 -3.23
CA THR A 173 2.33 -11.03 -1.89
C THR A 173 0.93 -10.73 -1.38
N GLU A 174 0.34 -9.56 -1.65
CA GLU A 174 -1.04 -9.26 -1.24
C GLU A 174 -2.08 -10.07 -2.02
N ARG A 175 -1.85 -10.32 -3.31
CA ARG A 175 -2.71 -11.21 -4.10
C ARG A 175 -2.63 -12.64 -3.58
N LEU A 176 -1.43 -13.17 -3.36
CA LEU A 176 -1.24 -14.49 -2.74
C LEU A 176 -1.91 -14.57 -1.37
N ARG A 177 -1.84 -13.50 -0.56
CA ARG A 177 -2.55 -13.41 0.72
C ARG A 177 -4.06 -13.49 0.54
N LYS A 178 -4.65 -12.77 -0.42
CA LYS A 178 -6.11 -12.80 -0.67
C LYS A 178 -6.59 -14.15 -1.23
N GLU A 179 -5.84 -14.72 -2.16
CA GLU A 179 -6.13 -16.06 -2.71
C GLU A 179 -6.08 -17.11 -1.59
N GLU A 180 -5.06 -17.04 -0.72
CA GLU A 180 -4.96 -17.89 0.46
C GLU A 180 -6.08 -17.59 1.47
N GLU A 181 -6.41 -16.33 1.77
CA GLU A 181 -7.48 -15.94 2.71
C GLU A 181 -8.82 -16.53 2.29
N ASN A 182 -9.14 -16.52 1.00
CA ASN A 182 -10.35 -17.13 0.45
C ASN A 182 -10.43 -18.66 0.62
N SER A 183 -9.30 -19.32 0.92
CA SER A 183 -9.27 -20.76 1.19
C SER A 183 -9.61 -21.13 2.65
N TYR A 184 -9.73 -20.14 3.54
CA TYR A 184 -10.09 -20.34 4.95
C TYR A 184 -11.50 -19.81 5.25
N GLN A 185 -12.23 -20.52 6.12
CA GLN A 185 -13.56 -20.08 6.58
C GLN A 185 -13.49 -19.16 7.80
N LEU A 186 -12.43 -19.28 8.62
CA LEU A 186 -12.20 -18.49 9.81
C LEU A 186 -10.95 -17.62 9.63
N LYS A 187 -11.06 -16.35 10.01
CA LYS A 187 -9.97 -15.37 9.90
C LYS A 187 -8.77 -15.77 10.76
N GLU A 188 -9.01 -16.32 11.94
CA GLU A 188 -7.96 -16.76 12.86
C GLU A 188 -7.10 -17.89 12.29
N ASP A 189 -7.70 -18.80 11.50
CA ASP A 189 -6.97 -19.91 10.88
C ASP A 189 -6.05 -19.41 9.76
N PHE A 190 -6.53 -18.45 8.97
CA PHE A 190 -5.70 -17.74 7.99
C PHE A 190 -4.53 -17.01 8.66
N LEU A 191 -4.79 -16.25 9.73
CA LEU A 191 -3.74 -15.52 10.46
C LEU A 191 -2.68 -16.44 11.07
N ARG A 192 -3.07 -17.63 11.57
CA ARG A 192 -2.13 -18.67 12.03
C ARG A 192 -1.24 -19.17 10.90
N ASN A 193 -1.81 -19.34 9.71
CA ASN A 193 -1.07 -19.82 8.56
C ASN A 193 -0.04 -18.80 8.04
N LEU A 194 -0.35 -17.50 8.11
CA LEU A 194 0.57 -16.43 7.69
C LEU A 194 1.92 -16.46 8.41
N SER A 195 2.00 -17.04 9.61
CA SER A 195 3.23 -17.10 10.41
C SER A 195 3.81 -15.70 10.66
N LEU A 196 2.98 -14.82 11.22
CA LEU A 196 3.33 -13.40 11.41
C LEU A 196 4.49 -13.25 12.40
N GLU A 197 5.44 -12.40 12.03
CA GLU A 197 6.63 -12.08 12.83
C GLU A 197 6.74 -10.56 12.99
N LEU A 198 6.53 -10.08 14.21
CA LEU A 198 6.71 -8.68 14.60
C LEU A 198 8.12 -8.51 15.17
N SER A 199 8.94 -7.69 14.53
CA SER A 199 10.24 -7.25 15.07
C SER A 199 10.08 -5.88 15.71
N VAL A 200 10.47 -5.73 16.97
CA VAL A 200 10.36 -4.45 17.70
C VAL A 200 11.74 -3.93 18.07
N TYR A 201 12.01 -2.68 17.69
CA TYR A 201 13.29 -2.02 17.91
C TYR A 201 13.10 -0.82 18.84
N LYS A 202 14.19 -0.45 19.52
CA LYS A 202 14.25 0.65 20.49
C LYS A 202 15.39 1.60 20.11
N ASP A 203 15.08 2.89 20.02
CA ASP A 203 16.03 3.99 19.84
C ASP A 203 16.98 3.80 18.64
N ASP A 204 16.44 3.28 17.53
CA ASP A 204 17.18 2.96 16.31
C ASP A 204 17.29 4.17 15.35
N ASP A 205 18.50 4.75 15.28
CA ASP A 205 18.80 5.91 14.42
C ASP A 205 18.69 5.60 12.91
N SER A 206 18.90 4.34 12.51
CA SER A 206 18.85 3.95 11.09
C SER A 206 17.45 4.08 10.48
N ALA A 207 16.41 4.07 11.32
CA ALA A 207 15.02 4.16 10.92
C ALA A 207 14.47 5.61 10.84
N VAL A 208 15.21 6.62 11.28
CA VAL A 208 14.71 8.00 11.49
C VAL A 208 13.94 8.57 10.30
N ALA A 209 14.53 8.51 9.10
CA ALA A 209 13.91 9.02 7.88
C ALA A 209 12.55 8.34 7.61
N ARG A 210 12.48 7.03 7.87
CA ARG A 210 11.27 6.25 7.69
C ARG A 210 10.20 6.56 8.73
N LEU A 211 10.60 6.71 9.99
CA LEU A 211 9.70 7.07 11.08
C LEU A 211 9.07 8.46 10.83
N ALA A 212 9.85 9.44 10.36
CA ALA A 212 9.36 10.77 10.01
C ALA A 212 8.26 10.69 8.94
N GLN A 213 8.50 9.96 7.85
CA GLN A 213 7.48 9.75 6.81
C GLN A 213 6.22 9.07 7.35
N LEU A 214 6.37 8.08 8.23
CA LEU A 214 5.26 7.31 8.78
C LEU A 214 4.33 8.19 9.63
N THR A 215 4.87 9.13 10.42
CA THR A 215 4.07 10.11 11.19
C THR A 215 3.19 10.99 10.29
N GLY A 216 3.72 11.39 9.13
CA GLY A 216 2.99 12.19 8.14
C GLY A 216 1.90 11.40 7.42
N LYS A 217 2.18 10.14 7.03
CA LYS A 217 1.28 9.34 6.17
C LYS A 217 0.16 8.61 6.94
N THR A 218 0.35 8.30 8.22
CA THR A 218 -0.63 7.51 8.99
C THR A 218 -1.75 8.40 9.57
N ASN A 219 -2.99 8.15 9.16
CA ASN A 219 -4.17 8.93 9.57
C ASN A 219 -5.21 8.13 10.35
N GLN A 220 -5.40 6.84 10.02
CA GLN A 220 -6.48 6.02 10.60
C GLN A 220 -6.13 5.46 11.98
N PHE A 221 -4.92 4.92 12.14
CA PHE A 221 -4.42 4.45 13.43
C PHE A 221 -3.28 5.37 13.88
N ASN A 222 -3.66 6.53 14.40
CA ASN A 222 -2.72 7.50 14.96
C ASN A 222 -3.41 8.20 16.15
N THR A 223 -2.87 8.00 17.35
CA THR A 223 -3.50 8.51 18.58
C THR A 223 -3.27 10.01 18.76
N ASN A 224 -2.19 10.55 18.20
CA ASN A 224 -1.82 11.95 18.34
C ASN A 224 -1.20 12.43 17.02
N LYS A 225 -2.06 12.91 16.10
CA LYS A 225 -1.69 13.28 14.74
C LYS A 225 -0.75 14.50 14.74
N ASN A 226 0.54 14.23 14.88
CA ASN A 226 1.62 15.20 14.87
C ASN A 226 2.74 14.71 13.94
N PRO A 227 2.80 15.20 12.69
CA PRO A 227 3.93 14.89 11.80
C PRO A 227 5.23 15.41 12.39
N LEU A 228 6.26 14.55 12.44
CA LEU A 228 7.58 14.89 12.95
C LEU A 228 8.61 14.89 11.84
N SER A 229 9.55 15.83 11.93
CA SER A 229 10.78 15.85 11.15
C SER A 229 11.79 14.82 11.65
N GLU A 230 12.78 14.50 10.82
CA GLU A 230 13.90 13.63 11.19
C GLU A 230 14.67 14.16 12.40
N GLU A 231 14.86 15.49 12.49
CA GLU A 231 15.55 16.12 13.62
C GLU A 231 14.77 15.98 14.93
N GLU A 232 13.45 16.07 14.89
CA GLU A 232 12.60 15.90 16.08
C GLU A 232 12.65 14.45 16.58
N ILE A 233 12.58 13.46 15.68
CA ILE A 233 12.70 12.05 16.06
C ILE A 233 14.08 11.77 16.65
N LYS A 234 15.16 12.32 16.07
CA LYS A 234 16.51 12.22 16.66
C LYS A 234 16.58 12.82 18.05
N LYS A 235 15.90 13.94 18.31
CA LYS A 235 15.82 14.53 19.67
C LYS A 235 15.12 13.59 20.65
N TYR A 236 14.08 12.87 20.22
CA TYR A 236 13.43 11.85 21.06
C TYR A 236 14.39 10.69 21.37
N ILE A 237 15.07 10.14 20.35
CA ILE A 237 16.04 9.03 20.51
C ILE A 237 17.18 9.41 21.47
N LEU A 238 17.71 10.63 21.37
CA LEU A 238 18.82 11.10 22.21
C LEU A 238 18.39 11.51 23.63
N SER A 239 17.09 11.62 23.89
CA SER A 239 16.58 12.10 25.17
C SER A 239 16.54 10.97 26.21
N PRO A 240 17.16 11.13 27.39
CA PRO A 240 17.12 10.09 28.44
C PRO A 240 15.71 9.91 29.03
N LYS A 241 14.80 10.86 28.83
CA LYS A 241 13.40 10.82 29.30
C LYS A 241 12.45 10.14 28.32
N HIS A 242 12.92 9.82 27.12
CA HIS A 242 12.08 9.25 26.07
C HIS A 242 12.61 7.90 25.63
N ILE A 243 11.72 7.12 25.04
CA ILE A 243 12.04 5.93 24.28
C ILE A 243 11.24 6.01 22.98
N VAL A 244 11.91 5.75 21.86
CA VAL A 244 11.26 5.58 20.55
C VAL A 244 11.22 4.10 20.24
N PHE A 245 10.02 3.51 20.24
CA PHE A 245 9.83 2.16 19.73
C PHE A 245 9.37 2.22 18.28
N HIS A 246 9.86 1.29 17.46
CA HIS A 246 9.28 1.03 16.15
C HIS A 246 9.12 -0.45 15.89
N GLY A 247 8.18 -0.80 15.02
CA GLY A 247 7.84 -2.19 14.71
C GLY A 247 7.90 -2.46 13.22
N GLY A 248 8.56 -3.55 12.82
CA GLY A 248 8.49 -4.13 11.49
C GLY A 248 7.71 -5.44 11.50
N LEU A 249 6.95 -5.74 10.45
CA LEU A 249 6.14 -6.95 10.35
C LEU A 249 6.53 -7.77 9.12
N ARG A 250 6.56 -9.09 9.26
CA ARG A 250 6.77 -10.05 8.17
C ARG A 250 5.77 -11.18 8.25
N ASP A 251 5.49 -11.81 7.11
CA ASP A 251 4.78 -13.08 7.01
C ASP A 251 5.47 -14.02 6.02
N LYS A 252 4.89 -15.21 5.80
CA LYS A 252 5.42 -16.22 4.87
C LYS A 252 5.54 -15.73 3.42
N PHE A 253 4.82 -14.67 3.05
CA PHE A 253 4.81 -14.14 1.69
C PHE A 253 5.80 -12.97 1.54
N GLY A 254 6.00 -12.12 2.56
CA GLY A 254 6.96 -11.03 2.46
C GLY A 254 7.00 -10.07 3.67
N ASP A 255 7.74 -8.98 3.48
CA ASP A 255 7.97 -7.93 4.49
C ASP A 255 6.99 -6.75 4.29
N TYR A 256 6.40 -6.28 5.37
CA TYR A 256 5.52 -5.11 5.40
C TYR A 256 6.28 -3.79 5.60
N GLY A 257 7.58 -3.87 5.89
CA GLY A 257 8.44 -2.76 6.30
C GLY A 257 8.17 -2.31 7.74
N ILE A 258 8.64 -1.11 8.07
CA ILE A 258 8.29 -0.45 9.34
C ILE A 258 6.82 -0.07 9.30
N ILE A 259 6.04 -0.69 10.19
CA ILE A 259 4.59 -0.55 10.28
C ILE A 259 4.13 0.21 11.52
N ALA A 260 4.94 0.37 12.57
CA ALA A 260 4.50 1.02 13.80
C ALA A 260 5.57 1.93 14.40
N LEU A 261 5.10 2.93 15.15
CA LEU A 261 5.90 3.82 15.97
C LEU A 261 5.16 4.11 17.28
N ALA A 262 5.90 4.13 18.38
CA ALA A 262 5.46 4.69 19.64
C ALA A 262 6.51 5.64 20.22
N LEU A 263 6.07 6.85 20.57
CA LEU A 263 6.86 7.80 21.36
C LEU A 263 6.42 7.66 22.80
N VAL A 264 7.37 7.32 23.67
CA VAL A 264 7.08 7.07 25.07
C VAL A 264 7.92 8.01 25.92
N GLU A 265 7.25 8.83 26.73
CA GLU A 265 7.89 9.50 27.86
C GLU A 265 7.99 8.50 29.01
N ARG A 266 9.21 8.26 29.49
CA ARG A 266 9.46 7.39 30.64
C ARG A 266 9.74 8.22 31.89
N ASN A 267 9.09 7.86 32.98
CA ASN A 267 9.48 8.27 34.32
C ASN A 267 9.57 7.04 35.24
N GLN A 268 10.11 7.22 36.45
CA GLN A 268 10.38 6.11 37.37
C GLN A 268 9.13 5.34 37.83
N GLU A 269 7.93 5.94 37.75
CA GLU A 269 6.70 5.31 38.25
C GLU A 269 5.66 5.03 37.16
N ALA A 270 5.73 5.71 36.02
CA ALA A 270 4.74 5.69 34.97
C ALA A 270 5.39 5.95 33.60
N TRP A 271 4.94 5.20 32.61
CA TRP A 271 5.23 5.47 31.21
C TRP A 271 4.01 6.13 30.57
N LYS A 272 4.26 7.07 29.66
CA LYS A 272 3.21 7.77 28.93
C LYS A 272 3.51 7.67 27.44
N VAL A 273 2.61 7.01 26.70
CA VAL A 273 2.65 6.93 25.25
C VAL A 273 2.12 8.25 24.69
N GLU A 274 3.00 9.10 24.20
CA GLU A 274 2.65 10.42 23.66
C GLU A 274 2.05 10.33 22.25
N SER A 275 2.47 9.32 21.48
CA SER A 275 1.93 9.01 20.17
C SER A 275 2.10 7.52 19.91
N LEU A 276 1.04 6.86 19.48
CA LEU A 276 1.05 5.50 18.95
C LEU A 276 0.44 5.55 17.56
N LEU A 277 1.13 4.97 16.59
CA LEU A 277 0.63 4.86 15.24
C LEU A 277 0.98 3.53 14.60
N MET A 278 0.14 3.11 13.66
CA MET A 278 0.32 1.90 12.89
C MET A 278 -0.17 2.07 11.45
N SER A 279 0.61 1.57 10.51
CA SER A 279 0.28 1.51 9.09
C SER A 279 -0.96 0.65 8.89
N CYS A 280 -1.86 1.07 7.99
CA CYS A 280 -3.07 0.33 7.63
C CYS A 280 -2.78 -1.10 7.15
N ARG A 281 -1.58 -1.35 6.63
CA ARG A 281 -1.11 -2.67 6.18
C ARG A 281 -0.92 -3.69 7.31
N ALA A 282 -0.93 -3.28 8.58
CA ALA A 282 -0.81 -4.19 9.72
C ALA A 282 -2.11 -4.29 10.55
N LEU A 283 -3.11 -3.46 10.25
CA LEU A 283 -4.32 -3.36 11.08
C LEU A 283 -5.20 -4.61 10.97
N GLY A 284 -5.79 -5.00 12.10
CA GLY A 284 -6.70 -6.13 12.22
C GLY A 284 -6.02 -7.50 12.08
N ARG A 285 -4.68 -7.54 12.15
CA ARG A 285 -3.86 -8.77 12.14
C ARG A 285 -3.31 -9.12 13.53
N GLY A 286 -3.57 -8.28 14.53
CA GLY A 286 -3.13 -8.46 15.91
C GLY A 286 -1.76 -7.83 16.21
N ALA A 287 -1.21 -7.07 15.26
CA ALA A 287 0.05 -6.35 15.43
C ALA A 287 -0.11 -5.22 16.47
N GLU A 288 -1.29 -4.62 16.56
CA GLU A 288 -1.65 -3.58 17.51
C GLU A 288 -1.51 -4.09 18.95
N GLU A 289 -2.13 -5.23 19.23
CA GLU A 289 -2.06 -5.90 20.53
C GLU A 289 -0.64 -6.37 20.88
N ALA A 290 0.06 -6.95 19.91
CA ALA A 290 1.42 -7.42 20.11
C ALA A 290 2.40 -6.27 20.40
N PHE A 291 2.28 -5.15 19.68
CA PHE A 291 3.15 -3.98 19.83
C PHE A 291 2.88 -3.23 21.14
N LEU A 292 1.61 -2.96 21.47
CA LEU A 292 1.25 -2.44 22.81
C LEU A 292 1.75 -3.38 23.90
N GLY A 293 1.64 -4.69 23.67
CA GLY A 293 2.02 -5.67 24.66
C GLY A 293 3.51 -5.76 24.92
N PHE A 294 4.30 -5.57 23.88
CA PHE A 294 5.73 -5.39 23.99
C PHE A 294 6.08 -4.18 24.86
N ILE A 295 5.49 -3.02 24.56
CA ILE A 295 5.75 -1.77 25.28
C ILE A 295 5.38 -1.90 26.76
N ALA A 296 4.22 -2.50 27.06
CA ALA A 296 3.81 -2.79 28.43
C ALA A 296 4.77 -3.74 29.16
N GLY A 297 5.30 -4.75 28.46
CA GLY A 297 6.30 -5.67 28.98
C GLY A 297 7.64 -4.97 29.29
N GLU A 298 8.10 -4.08 28.42
CA GLU A 298 9.29 -3.25 28.67
C GLU A 298 9.07 -2.31 29.86
N ALA A 299 7.92 -1.66 29.95
CA ALA A 299 7.55 -0.80 31.08
C ALA A 299 7.60 -1.55 32.41
N LEU A 300 7.01 -2.76 32.46
CA LEU A 300 7.08 -3.64 33.63
C LEU A 300 8.51 -4.06 33.97
N SER A 301 9.35 -4.36 32.98
CA SER A 301 10.75 -4.73 33.20
C SER A 301 11.59 -3.58 33.77
N GLU A 302 11.21 -2.33 33.47
CA GLU A 302 11.78 -1.11 34.06
C GLU A 302 11.03 -0.67 35.36
N ASN A 303 10.17 -1.53 35.93
CA ASN A 303 9.40 -1.33 37.16
C ASN A 303 8.37 -0.17 37.13
N ALA A 304 7.89 0.22 35.94
CA ALA A 304 6.79 1.16 35.83
C ALA A 304 5.51 0.57 36.47
N LYS A 305 4.79 1.38 37.23
CA LYS A 305 3.53 1.00 37.88
C LYS A 305 2.31 1.30 37.00
N LYS A 306 2.48 2.20 36.05
CA LYS A 306 1.40 2.68 35.17
C LYS A 306 1.90 2.84 33.73
N LEU A 307 1.00 2.61 32.80
CA LEU A 307 1.15 2.99 31.41
C LEU A 307 -0.07 3.80 31.01
N SER A 308 0.11 5.00 30.47
CA SER A 308 -0.98 5.82 29.94
C SER A 308 -0.74 6.21 28.49
N ILE A 309 -1.75 6.76 27.82
CA ILE A 309 -1.67 7.14 26.42
C ILE A 309 -2.36 8.47 26.16
N VAL A 310 -1.79 9.28 25.27
CA VAL A 310 -2.42 10.50 24.78
C VAL A 310 -3.27 10.17 23.56
N PHE A 311 -4.55 10.54 23.60
CA PHE A 311 -5.45 10.42 22.47
C PHE A 311 -6.08 11.78 22.10
N LYS A 312 -6.01 12.15 20.83
CA LYS A 312 -6.67 13.31 20.24
C LYS A 312 -7.59 12.87 19.12
N GLU A 313 -8.90 12.98 19.34
CA GLU A 313 -9.90 12.59 18.37
C GLU A 313 -9.84 13.46 17.10
N THR A 314 -10.01 12.82 15.95
CA THR A 314 -10.11 13.42 14.62
C THR A 314 -11.18 12.69 13.82
N GLU A 315 -11.62 13.27 12.70
CA GLU A 315 -12.60 12.62 11.81
C GLU A 315 -12.11 11.27 11.23
N LYS A 316 -10.79 11.07 11.14
CA LYS A 316 -10.20 9.92 10.43
C LYS A 316 -9.64 8.83 11.33
N ASN A 317 -9.43 9.08 12.62
CA ASN A 317 -8.72 8.15 13.52
C ASN A 317 -9.63 7.25 14.38
N LYS A 318 -10.81 6.91 13.86
CA LYS A 318 -11.75 5.98 14.51
C LYS A 318 -11.09 4.63 14.88
N PRO A 319 -10.27 3.99 14.03
CA PRO A 319 -9.57 2.76 14.42
C PRO A 319 -8.66 2.92 15.66
N ALA A 320 -7.97 4.04 15.79
CA ALA A 320 -7.20 4.33 17.00
C ALA A 320 -8.13 4.50 18.21
N LYS A 321 -9.26 5.23 18.07
CA LYS A 321 -10.23 5.41 19.14
C LYS A 321 -10.75 4.08 19.68
N ASP A 322 -11.20 3.20 18.78
CA ASP A 322 -11.75 1.89 19.12
C ASP A 322 -10.70 1.02 19.87
N PHE A 323 -9.43 1.10 19.46
CA PHE A 323 -8.33 0.42 20.14
C PHE A 323 -8.07 0.97 21.56
N ILE A 324 -8.10 2.30 21.71
CA ILE A 324 -7.89 2.95 23.01
C ILE A 324 -9.03 2.59 23.97
N GLU A 325 -10.28 2.67 23.53
CA GLU A 325 -11.45 2.30 24.34
C GLU A 325 -11.44 0.83 24.77
N LYS A 326 -10.86 -0.05 23.94
CA LYS A 326 -10.72 -1.48 24.24
C LYS A 326 -9.68 -1.78 25.32
N TYR A 327 -8.53 -1.07 25.31
CA TYR A 327 -7.37 -1.42 26.16
C TYR A 327 -7.09 -0.45 27.29
N PHE A 328 -7.54 0.80 27.19
CA PHE A 328 -7.26 1.85 28.16
C PHE A 328 -8.58 2.28 28.83
N VAL A 329 -8.58 2.28 30.16
CA VAL A 329 -9.71 2.80 30.95
C VAL A 329 -9.31 4.17 31.45
N ARG A 330 -10.00 5.22 30.96
CA ARG A 330 -9.62 6.62 31.23
C ARG A 330 -8.15 6.89 30.87
N GLU A 331 -7.73 6.41 29.70
CA GLU A 331 -6.37 6.56 29.17
C GLU A 331 -5.26 5.86 29.98
N GLU A 332 -5.60 5.06 30.99
CA GLU A 332 -4.66 4.21 31.72
C GLU A 332 -4.78 2.74 31.30
N TYR A 333 -3.64 2.08 31.11
CA TYR A 333 -3.50 0.66 30.83
C TYR A 333 -3.10 -0.08 32.10
N ASP A 334 -3.83 -1.15 32.38
CA ASP A 334 -3.55 -2.03 33.52
C ASP A 334 -2.41 -2.99 33.20
N LEU A 335 -1.20 -2.65 33.65
CA LEU A 335 0.01 -3.46 33.46
C LEU A 335 -0.10 -4.87 34.09
N SER A 336 -1.01 -5.11 35.04
CA SER A 336 -1.22 -6.45 35.60
C SER A 336 -1.91 -7.41 34.63
N LYS A 337 -2.62 -6.87 33.63
CA LYS A 337 -3.22 -7.63 32.54
C LYS A 337 -2.17 -7.82 31.48
N LYS A 338 -1.46 -8.95 31.55
CA LYS A 338 -0.48 -9.31 30.52
C LYS A 338 -1.19 -9.24 29.16
N PRO A 339 -0.73 -8.39 28.23
CA PRO A 339 -1.36 -8.27 26.92
C PRO A 339 -1.29 -9.62 26.23
N ASN A 340 -2.44 -10.11 25.77
CA ASN A 340 -2.50 -11.32 24.97
C ASN A 340 -1.85 -11.02 23.63
N VAL A 341 -0.57 -11.40 23.49
CA VAL A 341 0.04 -11.54 22.18
C VAL A 341 -0.79 -12.58 21.43
N PRO A 342 -1.32 -12.24 20.24
CA PRO A 342 -2.12 -13.19 19.50
C PRO A 342 -1.33 -14.46 19.24
N SER A 343 -1.96 -15.62 19.44
CA SER A 343 -1.28 -16.93 19.33
C SER A 343 -0.73 -17.28 17.94
N TRP A 344 -1.02 -16.44 16.93
CA TRP A 344 -0.54 -16.54 15.56
C TRP A 344 0.61 -15.57 15.24
N MET A 345 1.09 -14.81 16.23
CA MET A 345 2.17 -13.84 16.05
C MET A 345 3.35 -14.17 16.96
N SER A 346 4.54 -14.17 16.37
CA SER A 346 5.81 -14.20 17.10
C SER A 346 6.39 -12.80 17.21
N ILE A 347 7.06 -12.50 18.33
CA ILE A 347 7.72 -11.22 18.55
C ILE A 347 9.23 -11.45 18.65
N LYS A 348 10.01 -10.72 17.84
CA LYS A 348 11.48 -10.66 17.91
C LYS A 348 11.92 -9.30 18.47
N LYS A 349 12.93 -9.35 19.34
CA LYS A 349 13.61 -8.20 19.93
C LYS A 349 14.87 -7.87 19.16
#